data_AF-A0A3D2W7H5-F1
#
_entry.id   AF-A0A3D2W7H5-F1
#
_cell.length_a   1.000
_cell.length_b   1.000
_cell.length_c   1.000
_cell.angle_alpha   90.00
_cell.angle_beta   90.00
_cell.angle_gamma   90.00
#
_symmetry.space_group_name_H-M   'P 1'
#
loop_
_entity.id
_entity.type
_entity.pdbx_description
1 polymer ?
#
loop_
_entity_poly.entity_id
_entity_poly.type
_entity_poly.pdbx_seq_one_letter_code
_entity_poly.pdbx_strand_id
1 'polypeptide(L)'
;GLVQDTPGVEMFSQVSQIFAVLNDVLQGEEAKQAMVKSLTGGLTPCSLPMVFYQLRALEKTGLYELSNDIIERWRTMLKLNLSTTLEHDSPNQQRSDCHAWASIPMYEMAAVMLGIRPAEPGYASVSFSPVPGWLEWAEGDVITPKGMIHASWKKENGEIVKTIDLPEGLKTV
;
A
#
# COMPACT_ATOMS: atom_id res chain seq x y z
N GLY A 1 -3.49 5.15 22.10
CA GLY A 1 -2.42 4.38 22.77
C GLY A 1 -1.77 3.43 21.77
N LEU A 2 -1.05 2.39 22.23
CA LEU A 2 -0.71 1.22 21.40
C LEU A 2 -1.58 0.04 21.87
N VAL A 3 -1.94 -0.85 20.94
CA VAL A 3 -2.69 -2.08 21.23
C VAL A 3 -1.72 -3.21 21.55
N GLN A 4 -1.93 -3.87 22.69
CA GLN A 4 -1.13 -5.02 23.12
C GLN A 4 -1.41 -6.23 22.23
N ASP A 5 -0.38 -7.02 21.95
CA ASP A 5 -0.48 -8.28 21.21
C ASP A 5 -1.25 -9.35 22.01
N THR A 6 -1.21 -9.26 23.34
CA THR A 6 -1.88 -10.19 24.25
C THR A 6 -2.40 -9.44 25.47
N PRO A 7 -3.65 -9.69 25.92
CA PRO A 7 -4.22 -9.01 27.08
C PRO A 7 -3.33 -9.15 28.33
N GLY A 8 -2.98 -8.02 28.95
CA GLY A 8 -2.22 -8.00 30.20
C GLY A 8 -0.71 -8.20 30.04
N VAL A 9 -0.19 -8.23 28.81
CA VAL A 9 1.24 -8.33 28.52
C VAL A 9 1.70 -7.07 27.77
N GLU A 10 2.77 -6.44 28.24
CA GLU A 10 3.40 -5.28 27.56
C GLU A 10 4.23 -5.72 26.34
N MET A 11 3.56 -6.37 25.37
CA MET A 11 4.13 -6.78 24.09
C MET A 11 3.37 -6.09 22.96
N PHE A 12 4.12 -5.49 22.03
CA PHE A 12 3.57 -4.67 20.95
C PHE A 12 4.28 -4.98 19.63
N SER A 13 3.49 -5.28 18.61
CA SER A 13 3.95 -5.47 17.24
C SER A 13 3.30 -4.48 16.28
N GLN A 14 3.91 -4.30 15.10
CA GLN A 14 3.27 -3.57 14.00
C GLN A 14 1.95 -4.23 13.61
N VAL A 15 1.87 -5.57 13.63
CA VAL A 15 0.68 -6.33 13.21
C VAL A 15 -0.55 -5.95 14.03
N SER A 16 -0.42 -5.86 15.36
CA SER A 16 -1.54 -5.45 16.23
C SER A 16 -2.02 -4.03 15.94
N GLN A 17 -1.11 -3.09 15.67
CA GLN A 17 -1.50 -1.71 15.34
C GLN A 17 -2.21 -1.65 13.98
N ILE A 18 -1.66 -2.35 12.98
CA ILE A 18 -2.23 -2.45 11.63
C ILE A 18 -3.67 -2.95 11.69
N PHE A 19 -3.92 -4.08 12.37
CA PHE A 19 -5.26 -4.64 12.41
C PHE A 19 -6.21 -3.85 13.32
N ALA A 20 -5.70 -3.21 14.37
CA ALA A 20 -6.54 -2.32 15.17
C ALA A 20 -7.07 -1.13 14.35
N VAL A 21 -6.24 -0.58 13.45
CA VAL A 21 -6.66 0.47 12.51
C VAL A 21 -7.60 -0.07 11.43
N LEU A 22 -7.25 -1.19 10.80
CA LEU A 22 -8.05 -1.75 9.71
C LEU A 22 -9.46 -2.18 10.16
N ASN A 23 -9.61 -2.64 11.41
CA ASN A 23 -10.88 -3.06 12.00
C ASN A 23 -11.57 -1.97 12.84
N ASP A 24 -11.15 -0.71 12.75
CA ASP A 24 -11.80 0.43 13.44
C ASP A 24 -11.80 0.33 14.97
N VAL A 25 -10.89 -0.47 15.54
CA VAL A 25 -10.61 -0.48 16.99
C VAL A 25 -9.92 0.82 17.40
N LEU A 26 -8.96 1.29 16.59
CA LEU A 26 -8.41 2.63 16.68
C LEU A 26 -8.92 3.46 15.51
N GLN A 27 -9.35 4.70 15.77
CA GLN A 27 -9.89 5.60 14.75
C GLN A 27 -9.33 7.02 14.89
N GLY A 28 -9.47 7.82 13.83
CA GLY A 28 -9.09 9.23 13.83
C GLY A 28 -7.62 9.47 14.22
N GLU A 29 -7.41 10.43 15.11
CA GLU A 29 -6.07 10.82 15.55
C GLU A 29 -5.35 9.70 16.32
N GLU A 30 -6.08 8.86 17.06
CA GLU A 30 -5.49 7.73 17.78
C GLU A 30 -4.90 6.70 16.81
N ALA A 31 -5.61 6.40 15.72
CA ALA A 31 -5.13 5.51 14.67
C ALA A 31 -3.85 6.04 14.01
N LYS A 32 -3.83 7.35 13.67
CA LYS A 32 -2.63 8.00 13.10
C LYS A 32 -1.44 7.88 14.04
N GLN A 33 -1.61 8.20 15.31
CA GLN A 33 -0.54 8.13 16.30
C GLN A 33 -0.03 6.71 16.51
N ALA A 34 -0.92 5.71 16.52
CA ALA A 34 -0.53 4.31 16.62
C ALA A 34 0.30 3.86 15.41
N MET A 35 -0.09 4.25 14.19
CA MET A 35 0.68 3.94 12.98
C MET A 35 2.06 4.61 12.99
N VAL A 36 2.15 5.91 13.30
CA VAL A 36 3.44 6.62 13.40
C VAL A 36 4.35 5.97 14.45
N LYS A 37 3.81 5.62 15.63
CA LYS A 37 4.56 4.92 16.68
C LYS A 37 4.97 3.51 16.25
N SER A 38 4.16 2.82 15.44
CA SER A 38 4.53 1.48 14.95
C SER A 38 5.72 1.48 13.99
N LEU A 39 5.94 2.59 13.28
CA LEU A 39 7.06 2.76 12.35
C LEU A 39 8.33 3.27 13.06
N THR A 40 8.17 4.10 14.10
CA THR A 40 9.30 4.79 14.75
C THR A 40 9.68 4.23 16.13
N GLY A 41 8.78 3.50 16.79
CA GLY A 41 8.89 3.10 18.19
C GLY A 41 9.60 1.78 18.47
N GLY A 42 10.23 1.17 17.46
CA GLY A 42 10.98 -0.10 17.64
C GLY A 42 10.11 -1.33 17.91
N LEU A 43 8.83 -1.30 17.52
CA LEU A 43 7.93 -2.45 17.60
C LEU A 43 8.40 -3.59 16.70
N THR A 44 8.04 -4.83 17.04
CA THR A 44 8.34 -5.99 16.18
C THR A 44 7.75 -5.76 14.78
N PRO A 45 8.59 -5.81 13.72
CA PRO A 45 8.15 -5.47 12.37
C PRO A 45 7.22 -6.54 11.79
N CYS A 46 6.34 -6.13 10.89
CA CYS A 46 5.52 -7.08 10.16
C CYS A 46 6.34 -7.82 9.08
N SER A 47 5.97 -9.08 8.83
CA SER A 47 6.60 -9.87 7.77
C SER A 47 6.32 -9.28 6.38
N LEU A 48 7.12 -9.68 5.38
CA LEU A 48 7.00 -9.17 4.02
C LEU A 48 5.58 -9.27 3.42
N PRO A 49 4.85 -10.40 3.51
CA PRO A 49 3.46 -10.45 3.02
C PRO A 49 2.49 -9.56 3.81
N MET A 50 2.80 -9.28 5.09
CA MET A 50 1.97 -8.40 5.92
C MET A 50 2.05 -6.92 5.54
N VAL A 51 3.03 -6.54 4.71
CA VAL A 51 3.18 -5.16 4.24
C VAL A 51 1.96 -4.69 3.47
N PHE A 52 1.24 -5.57 2.77
CA PHE A 52 -0.01 -5.18 2.10
C PHE A 52 -0.98 -4.50 3.08
N TYR A 53 -1.19 -5.11 4.25
CA TYR A 53 -2.06 -4.58 5.29
C TYR A 53 -1.48 -3.33 5.94
N GLN A 54 -0.14 -3.28 6.11
CA GLN A 54 0.53 -2.08 6.59
C GLN A 54 0.26 -0.87 5.69
N LEU A 55 0.36 -1.04 4.37
CA LEU A 55 0.10 0.02 3.39
C LEU A 55 -1.38 0.41 3.35
N ARG A 56 -2.31 -0.55 3.50
CA ARG A 56 -3.75 -0.23 3.66
C ARG A 56 -4.03 0.57 4.93
N ALA A 57 -3.34 0.28 6.04
CA ALA A 57 -3.49 1.05 7.28
C ALA A 57 -2.91 2.47 7.16
N LEU A 58 -1.78 2.64 6.48
CA LEU A 58 -1.24 3.97 6.14
C LEU A 58 -2.18 4.76 5.25
N GLU A 59 -2.75 4.12 4.23
CA GLU A 59 -3.76 4.73 3.36
C GLU A 59 -4.99 5.17 4.16
N LYS A 60 -5.56 4.30 5.00
CA LYS A 60 -6.73 4.59 5.84
C LYS A 60 -6.51 5.74 6.82
N THR A 61 -5.27 5.92 7.26
CA THR A 61 -4.88 6.98 8.22
C THR A 61 -4.37 8.25 7.54
N GLY A 62 -4.28 8.28 6.21
CA GLY A 62 -3.75 9.42 5.46
C GLY A 62 -2.25 9.66 5.71
N LEU A 63 -1.50 8.59 5.98
CA LEU A 63 -0.05 8.58 6.25
C LEU A 63 0.74 7.87 5.14
N TYR A 64 0.18 7.82 3.92
CA TYR A 64 0.74 7.03 2.83
C TYR A 64 2.09 7.57 2.32
N GLU A 65 2.43 8.82 2.60
CA GLU A 65 3.76 9.40 2.37
C GLU A 65 4.88 8.63 3.09
N LEU A 66 4.58 8.00 4.24
CA LEU A 66 5.52 7.18 4.99
C LEU A 66 5.83 5.83 4.31
N SER A 67 5.12 5.49 3.22
CA SER A 67 5.36 4.24 2.48
C SER A 67 6.73 4.18 1.80
N ASN A 68 7.41 5.31 1.58
CA ASN A 68 8.70 5.32 0.87
C ASN A 68 9.75 4.41 1.52
N ASP A 69 9.83 4.47 2.85
CA ASP A 69 10.78 3.68 3.64
C ASP A 69 10.41 2.20 3.64
N ILE A 70 9.11 1.88 3.57
CA ILE A 70 8.62 0.51 3.44
C ILE A 70 9.00 -0.06 2.05
N ILE A 71 8.96 0.77 1.00
CA ILE A 71 9.32 0.35 -0.36
C ILE A 71 10.82 -0.01 -0.49
N GLU A 72 11.68 0.46 0.42
CA GLU A 72 13.11 0.06 0.44
C GLU A 72 13.33 -1.45 0.57
N ARG A 73 12.36 -2.20 1.12
CA ARG A 73 12.39 -3.66 1.19
C ARG A 73 12.55 -4.27 -0.22
N TRP A 74 11.84 -3.75 -1.22
CA TRP A 74 11.97 -4.21 -2.62
C TRP A 74 13.14 -3.58 -3.36
N ARG A 75 13.50 -2.33 -3.07
CA ARG A 75 14.72 -1.72 -3.62
C ARG A 75 15.96 -2.51 -3.20
N THR A 76 15.96 -3.10 -2.01
CA THR A 76 17.02 -4.01 -1.56
C THR A 76 17.08 -5.29 -2.40
N MET A 77 15.94 -5.87 -2.78
CA MET A 77 15.91 -7.03 -3.69
C MET A 77 16.57 -6.69 -5.05
N LEU A 78 16.31 -5.50 -5.59
CA LEU A 78 16.97 -5.03 -6.81
C LEU A 78 18.49 -4.89 -6.64
N LYS A 79 18.96 -4.35 -5.50
CA LYS A 79 20.40 -4.26 -5.16
C LYS A 79 21.07 -5.63 -5.07
N LEU A 80 20.31 -6.68 -4.76
CA LEU A 80 20.75 -8.08 -4.76
C LEU A 80 20.65 -8.75 -6.14
N ASN A 81 20.33 -8.00 -7.20
CA ASN A 81 20.12 -8.49 -8.57
C ASN A 81 18.97 -9.50 -8.70
N LEU A 82 17.98 -9.45 -7.81
CA LEU A 82 16.78 -10.27 -7.93
C LEU A 82 15.85 -9.70 -9.00
N SER A 83 15.28 -10.60 -9.82
CA SER A 83 14.25 -10.28 -10.82
C SER A 83 12.84 -10.71 -10.38
N THR A 84 12.72 -11.33 -9.21
CA THR A 84 11.48 -11.79 -8.59
C THR A 84 11.43 -11.38 -7.11
N THR A 85 10.29 -11.60 -6.45
CA THR A 85 10.06 -11.19 -5.06
C THR A 85 10.40 -12.33 -4.09
N LEU A 86 11.04 -11.98 -2.97
CA LEU A 86 11.41 -12.92 -1.91
C LEU A 86 10.18 -13.45 -1.15
N GLU A 87 10.30 -14.66 -0.60
CA GLU A 87 9.34 -15.19 0.38
C GLU A 87 9.42 -14.41 1.71
N HIS A 88 10.65 -14.20 2.19
CA HIS A 88 10.97 -13.45 3.38
C HIS A 88 12.20 -12.57 3.10
N ASP A 89 12.26 -11.38 3.67
CA ASP A 89 13.37 -10.44 3.51
C ASP A 89 14.35 -10.46 4.71
N SER A 90 14.16 -11.38 5.66
CA SER A 90 15.12 -11.65 6.73
C SER A 90 16.27 -12.52 6.20
N PRO A 91 17.55 -12.08 6.27
CA PRO A 91 18.68 -12.78 5.65
C PRO A 91 18.83 -14.25 6.04
N ASN A 92 18.43 -14.63 7.26
CA ASN A 92 18.56 -15.98 7.79
C ASN A 92 17.29 -16.85 7.61
N GLN A 93 16.26 -16.33 6.95
CA GLN A 93 14.97 -17.02 6.75
C GLN A 93 14.54 -17.06 5.28
N GLN A 94 15.42 -16.67 4.36
CA GLN A 94 15.15 -16.72 2.92
C GLN A 94 15.17 -18.18 2.46
N ARG A 95 14.05 -18.65 1.93
CA ARG A 95 13.91 -20.01 1.38
C ARG A 95 13.57 -19.99 -0.12
N SER A 96 12.77 -19.02 -0.58
CA SER A 96 12.45 -18.80 -1.99
C SER A 96 12.69 -17.36 -2.41
N ASP A 97 13.34 -17.19 -3.57
CA ASP A 97 13.56 -15.89 -4.22
C ASP A 97 12.48 -15.54 -5.25
N CYS A 98 11.46 -16.40 -5.39
CA CYS A 98 10.33 -16.20 -6.28
C CYS A 98 9.03 -16.60 -5.56
N HIS A 99 8.37 -15.61 -4.95
CA HIS A 99 7.18 -15.84 -4.13
C HIS A 99 6.15 -14.72 -4.30
N ALA A 100 5.06 -15.03 -5.00
CA ALA A 100 4.05 -14.05 -5.44
C ALA A 100 3.36 -13.29 -4.29
N TRP A 101 3.34 -13.82 -3.07
CA TRP A 101 2.74 -13.15 -1.91
C TRP A 101 3.44 -11.83 -1.52
N ALA A 102 4.63 -11.58 -2.07
CA ALA A 102 5.43 -10.39 -1.86
C ALA A 102 5.41 -9.46 -3.08
N SER A 103 4.64 -9.79 -4.12
CA SER A 103 4.41 -8.95 -5.31
C SER A 103 3.48 -7.76 -5.05
N ILE A 104 3.49 -7.26 -3.81
CA ILE A 104 2.70 -6.13 -3.33
C ILE A 104 2.91 -4.86 -4.18
N PRO A 105 4.12 -4.50 -4.64
CA PRO A 105 4.31 -3.31 -5.47
C PRO A 105 3.47 -3.31 -6.74
N MET A 106 3.14 -4.48 -7.32
CA MET A 106 2.26 -4.55 -8.49
C MET A 106 0.87 -4.02 -8.19
N TYR A 107 0.31 -4.37 -7.03
CA TYR A 107 -0.98 -3.86 -6.59
C TYR A 107 -0.87 -2.37 -6.24
N GLU A 108 0.16 -1.96 -5.49
CA GLU A 108 0.32 -0.57 -5.07
C GLU A 108 0.44 0.38 -6.26
N MET A 109 1.23 0.03 -7.26
CA MET A 109 1.43 0.86 -8.46
C MET A 109 0.11 1.10 -9.20
N ALA A 110 -0.67 0.06 -9.48
CA ALA A 110 -1.90 0.17 -10.27
C ALA A 110 -3.10 0.70 -9.46
N ALA A 111 -3.33 0.14 -8.27
CA ALA A 111 -4.56 0.39 -7.52
C ALA A 111 -4.47 1.62 -6.62
N VAL A 112 -3.28 1.99 -6.14
CA VAL A 112 -3.11 2.95 -5.05
C VAL A 112 -2.39 4.20 -5.53
N MET A 113 -1.17 4.02 -6.04
CA MET A 113 -0.33 5.11 -6.55
C MET A 113 -0.95 5.71 -7.81
N LEU A 114 -1.26 4.89 -8.83
CA LEU A 114 -2.03 5.33 -9.99
C LEU A 114 -3.50 5.61 -9.64
N GLY A 115 -4.07 4.83 -8.73
CA GLY A 115 -5.39 5.08 -8.15
C GLY A 115 -6.58 4.46 -8.89
N ILE A 116 -6.36 3.40 -9.67
CA ILE A 116 -7.43 2.74 -10.45
C ILE A 116 -7.96 1.51 -9.71
N ARG A 117 -9.22 1.57 -9.27
CA ARG A 117 -9.88 0.47 -8.54
C ARG A 117 -11.27 0.19 -9.09
N PRO A 118 -11.76 -1.06 -9.01
CA PRO A 118 -13.18 -1.31 -9.27
C PRO A 118 -14.01 -0.59 -8.20
N ALA A 119 -14.92 0.29 -8.63
CA ALA A 119 -15.90 0.88 -7.72
C ALA A 119 -17.14 -0.03 -7.58
N GLU A 120 -17.41 -0.84 -8.60
CA GLU A 120 -18.45 -1.86 -8.60
C GLU A 120 -17.89 -3.20 -9.11
N PRO A 121 -18.52 -4.34 -8.75
CA PRO A 121 -18.09 -5.66 -9.20
C PRO A 121 -17.87 -5.74 -10.71
N GLY A 122 -16.75 -6.34 -11.11
CA GLY A 122 -16.40 -6.52 -12.53
C GLY A 122 -16.10 -5.22 -13.28
N TYR A 123 -15.73 -4.14 -12.58
CA TYR A 123 -15.50 -2.81 -13.16
C TYR A 123 -16.75 -2.28 -13.90
N ALA A 124 -17.96 -2.48 -13.34
CA ALA A 124 -19.16 -1.82 -13.86
C ALA A 124 -19.03 -0.28 -13.78
N SER A 125 -18.28 0.20 -12.79
CA SER A 125 -17.68 1.53 -12.73
C SER A 125 -16.29 1.46 -12.11
N VAL A 126 -15.50 2.51 -12.33
CA VAL A 126 -14.11 2.61 -11.85
C VAL A 126 -13.94 3.81 -10.92
N SER A 127 -13.16 3.66 -9.86
CA SER A 127 -12.69 4.77 -9.04
C SER A 127 -11.32 5.22 -9.56
N PHE A 128 -11.15 6.53 -9.74
CA PHE A 128 -9.86 7.16 -10.06
C PHE A 128 -9.44 8.12 -8.94
N SER A 129 -8.83 7.52 -7.92
CA SER A 129 -8.46 8.14 -6.66
C SER A 129 -7.00 7.85 -6.34
N PRO A 130 -6.05 8.56 -6.99
CA PRO A 130 -4.63 8.37 -6.72
C PRO A 130 -4.29 8.75 -5.29
N VAL A 131 -3.37 8.00 -4.69
CA VAL A 131 -2.74 8.31 -3.41
C VAL A 131 -1.25 8.57 -3.69
N PRO A 132 -0.86 9.84 -3.97
CA PRO A 132 0.49 10.13 -4.44
C PRO A 132 1.60 9.73 -3.46
N GLY A 133 1.34 9.86 -2.16
CA GLY A 133 2.37 9.77 -1.13
C GLY A 133 3.58 10.65 -1.49
N TRP A 134 4.72 10.01 -1.64
CA TRP A 134 6.02 10.63 -1.95
C TRP A 134 6.33 10.75 -3.45
N LEU A 135 5.44 10.30 -4.34
CA LEU A 135 5.61 10.43 -5.79
C LEU A 135 5.19 11.80 -6.31
N GLU A 136 5.87 12.31 -7.33
CA GLU A 136 5.51 13.56 -8.01
C GLU A 136 4.52 13.35 -9.17
N TRP A 137 4.52 12.17 -9.77
CA TRP A 137 3.64 11.80 -10.87
C TRP A 137 3.51 10.28 -10.94
N ALA A 138 2.47 9.81 -11.64
CA ALA A 138 2.37 8.42 -12.10
C ALA A 138 1.60 8.38 -13.42
N GLU A 139 1.93 7.40 -14.27
CA GLU A 139 1.26 7.11 -15.53
C GLU A 139 1.29 5.61 -15.76
N GLY A 140 0.20 5.06 -16.29
CA GLY A 140 0.17 3.66 -16.68
C GLY A 140 -1.20 3.14 -17.10
N ASP A 141 -1.19 1.85 -17.41
CA ASP A 141 -2.31 1.15 -18.03
C ASP A 141 -2.84 0.06 -17.10
N VAL A 142 -4.16 -0.03 -16.99
CA VAL A 142 -4.84 -1.08 -16.22
C VAL A 142 -5.80 -1.84 -17.12
N ILE A 143 -5.52 -3.13 -17.33
CA ILE A 143 -6.40 -4.03 -18.08
C ILE A 143 -7.57 -4.43 -17.17
N THR A 144 -8.79 -4.15 -17.62
CA THR A 144 -10.03 -4.54 -16.93
C THR A 144 -10.89 -5.45 -17.82
N PRO A 145 -11.93 -6.11 -17.28
CA PRO A 145 -12.91 -6.81 -18.09
C PRO A 145 -13.68 -5.93 -19.09
N LYS A 146 -13.63 -4.60 -18.95
CA LYS A 146 -14.27 -3.63 -19.85
C LYS A 146 -13.33 -3.05 -20.90
N GLY A 147 -12.05 -3.40 -20.86
CA GLY A 147 -11.02 -2.86 -21.74
C GLY A 147 -9.86 -2.24 -20.96
N MET A 148 -8.92 -1.67 -21.71
CA MET A 148 -7.76 -0.96 -21.17
C MET A 148 -8.19 0.41 -20.65
N ILE A 149 -7.69 0.79 -19.47
CA ILE A 149 -7.77 2.14 -18.93
C ILE A 149 -6.37 2.73 -18.97
N HIS A 150 -6.22 3.90 -19.58
CA HIS A 150 -4.99 4.69 -19.49
C HIS A 150 -5.22 5.80 -18.46
N ALA A 151 -4.31 5.95 -17.51
CA ALA A 151 -4.42 6.99 -16.50
C ALA A 151 -3.07 7.65 -16.23
N SER A 152 -3.12 8.93 -15.90
CA SER A 152 -1.94 9.65 -15.43
C SER A 152 -2.32 10.75 -14.46
N TRP A 153 -1.37 11.10 -13.60
CA TRP A 153 -1.48 12.28 -12.76
C TRP A 153 -0.11 12.87 -12.46
N LYS A 154 -0.08 14.17 -12.14
CA LYS A 154 1.11 14.89 -11.69
C LYS A 154 0.76 15.93 -10.63
N LYS A 155 1.68 16.18 -9.70
CA LYS A 155 1.61 17.30 -8.76
C LYS A 155 2.04 18.58 -9.47
N GLU A 156 1.15 19.56 -9.54
CA GLU A 156 1.43 20.89 -10.10
C GLU A 156 0.86 21.97 -9.19
N ASN A 157 1.69 22.93 -8.76
CA ASN A 157 1.28 24.06 -7.92
C ASN A 157 0.54 23.65 -6.62
N GLY A 158 0.86 22.48 -6.05
CA GLY A 158 0.20 21.96 -4.85
C GLY A 158 -1.11 21.21 -5.12
N GLU A 159 -1.53 21.07 -6.37
CA GLU A 159 -2.70 20.31 -6.80
C GLU A 159 -2.30 19.06 -7.58
N ILE A 160 -3.21 18.09 -7.69
CA ILE A 160 -3.02 16.89 -8.51
C ILE A 160 -3.83 17.05 -9.78
N VAL A 161 -3.13 17.20 -10.91
CA VAL A 161 -3.73 17.22 -12.24
C VAL A 161 -3.85 15.78 -12.73
N LYS A 162 -5.05 15.36 -13.11
CA LYS A 162 -5.39 13.97 -13.46
C LYS A 162 -5.92 13.87 -14.88
N THR A 163 -5.51 12.82 -15.60
CA THR A 163 -6.03 12.44 -16.92
C THR A 163 -6.41 10.96 -16.89
N ILE A 164 -7.53 10.62 -17.53
CA ILE A 164 -7.98 9.24 -17.66
C ILE A 164 -8.69 9.03 -19.00
N ASP A 165 -8.26 8.00 -19.73
CA ASP A 165 -8.93 7.51 -20.93
C ASP A 165 -9.60 6.18 -20.59
N LEU A 166 -10.92 6.15 -20.78
CA LEU A 166 -11.77 5.01 -20.46
C LEU A 166 -12.20 4.28 -21.73
N PRO A 167 -12.37 2.96 -21.68
CA PRO A 167 -13.05 2.23 -22.75
C PRO A 167 -14.51 2.66 -22.85
N GLU A 168 -15.10 2.49 -24.03
CA GLU A 168 -16.48 2.90 -24.30
C GLU A 168 -17.47 2.29 -23.30
N GLY A 169 -18.34 3.12 -22.74
CA GLY A 169 -19.37 2.69 -21.77
C GLY A 169 -18.89 2.51 -20.33
N LEU A 170 -17.58 2.63 -20.05
CA LEU A 170 -17.07 2.69 -18.67
C LEU A 170 -17.11 4.14 -18.16
N LYS A 171 -17.45 4.30 -16.88
CA LYS A 171 -17.53 5.60 -16.20
C LYS A 171 -16.73 5.58 -14.91
N THR A 172 -16.18 6.75 -14.55
CA THR A 172 -15.65 7.01 -13.22
C THR A 172 -16.76 7.35 -12.23
N VAL A 173 -16.50 7.10 -10.94
CA VAL A 173 -17.32 7.57 -9.82
C VAL A 173 -16.48 8.34 -8.81
#